data_AF-A0A0K3AWD7-F1
#
_entry.id   AF-A0A0K3AWD7-F1
#
_cell.length_a   1.000
_cell.length_b   1.000
_cell.length_c   1.000
_cell.angle_alpha   90.00
_cell.angle_beta   90.00
_cell.angle_gamma   90.00
#
_symmetry.space_group_name_H-M   'P 1'
#
loop_
_entity.id
_entity.type
_entity.pdbx_description
1 polymer ?
#
loop_
_entity_poly.entity_id
_entity_poly.type
_entity_poly.pdbx_seq_one_letter_code
_entity_poly.pdbx_strand_id
1 'polypeptide(L)'
;MDLGEVFAGVPRVGVVEGCTYCYSQSDLELLGGDPALVPDDLVRSFAAEATEHWSQQQYGLLWRALAPRIFAVFAQSPDSFLLRGLTFARFSTWPDAEQTALREAVRELVFRAVTGGVDPYTVEELVCAAAHFDQDLRPWLAYLDTLTGADADAGITALAQYWAEAVAKDGEPTLWWNPEDPAAPIRDWLYSDTLWERLSRVDARNAQIAIAYM
;
A
#
# COMPACT_ATOMS: atom_id res chain seq x y z
N MET A 1 3.73 16.08 -5.46
CA MET A 1 3.49 15.87 -6.90
C MET A 1 2.00 15.69 -7.07
N ASP A 2 1.38 16.33 -8.06
CA ASP A 2 -0.06 16.16 -8.33
C ASP A 2 -0.28 14.94 -9.24
N LEU A 3 -0.93 13.90 -8.72
CA LEU A 3 -1.26 12.70 -9.50
C LEU A 3 -2.23 13.00 -10.64
N GLY A 4 -3.12 13.99 -10.47
CA GLY A 4 -4.05 14.41 -11.52
C GLY A 4 -3.30 14.89 -12.76
N GLU A 5 -2.25 15.70 -12.58
CA GLU A 5 -1.42 16.18 -13.69
C GLU A 5 -0.62 15.06 -14.37
N VAL A 6 0.00 14.18 -13.58
CA VAL A 6 0.82 13.06 -14.11
C VAL A 6 -0.02 12.10 -14.95
N PHE A 7 -1.26 11.83 -14.53
CA PHE A 7 -2.15 10.86 -15.18
C PHE A 7 -3.18 11.51 -16.13
N ALA A 8 -3.15 12.83 -16.33
CA ALA A 8 -4.09 13.55 -17.20
C ALA A 8 -4.11 13.03 -18.65
N GLY A 9 -2.96 12.55 -19.14
CA GLY A 9 -2.79 12.03 -20.50
C GLY A 9 -3.17 10.56 -20.69
N VAL A 10 -3.58 9.85 -19.64
CA VAL A 10 -3.90 8.42 -19.75
C VAL A 10 -5.20 8.22 -20.54
N PRO A 11 -5.21 7.41 -21.62
CA PRO A 11 -6.41 7.14 -22.40
C PRO A 11 -7.52 6.48 -21.57
N ARG A 12 -8.77 6.74 -21.94
CA ARG A 12 -9.93 6.06 -21.34
C ARG A 12 -10.17 4.72 -22.01
N VAL A 13 -10.62 3.74 -21.22
CA VAL A 13 -10.94 2.39 -21.70
C VAL A 13 -12.23 2.41 -22.53
N GLY A 14 -13.19 3.27 -22.17
CA GLY A 14 -14.51 3.28 -22.79
C GLY A 14 -15.35 2.13 -22.27
N VAL A 15 -15.61 1.11 -23.09
CA VAL A 15 -16.40 -0.06 -22.66
C VAL A 15 -15.53 -0.99 -21.83
N VAL A 16 -15.86 -1.14 -20.55
CA VAL A 16 -15.15 -2.06 -19.63
C VAL A 16 -15.78 -3.44 -19.66
N GLU A 17 -14.94 -4.45 -19.86
CA GLU A 17 -15.25 -5.87 -19.73
C GLU A 17 -14.90 -6.33 -18.30
N GLY A 18 -15.93 -6.41 -17.46
CA GLY A 18 -15.82 -6.89 -16.08
C GLY A 18 -16.92 -7.90 -15.72
N CYS A 19 -16.88 -8.41 -14.49
CA CYS A 19 -17.87 -9.35 -13.98
C CYS A 19 -19.26 -8.69 -13.87
N THR A 20 -20.21 -9.12 -14.69
CA THR A 20 -21.58 -8.61 -14.73
C THR A 20 -22.46 -9.11 -13.59
N TYR A 21 -21.95 -10.02 -12.76
CA TYR A 21 -22.60 -10.40 -11.50
C TYR A 21 -22.21 -9.46 -10.35
N CYS A 22 -20.98 -8.94 -10.36
CA CYS A 22 -20.48 -8.03 -9.32
C CYS A 22 -20.78 -6.56 -9.63
N TYR A 23 -20.80 -6.19 -10.91
CA TYR A 23 -20.99 -4.81 -11.37
C TYR A 23 -22.19 -4.70 -12.28
N SER A 24 -22.98 -3.65 -12.08
CA SER A 24 -24.01 -3.30 -13.05
C SER A 24 -23.38 -2.78 -14.34
N GLN A 25 -24.13 -2.81 -15.44
CA GLN A 25 -23.67 -2.23 -16.70
C GLN A 25 -23.33 -0.74 -16.55
N SER A 26 -24.09 0.01 -15.76
CA SER A 26 -23.82 1.41 -15.46
C SER A 26 -22.52 1.62 -14.67
N ASP A 27 -22.17 0.70 -13.78
CA ASP A 27 -20.90 0.78 -13.04
C ASP A 27 -19.71 0.60 -13.99
N LEU A 28 -19.81 -0.38 -14.89
CA LEU A 28 -18.78 -0.64 -15.91
C LEU A 28 -18.62 0.54 -16.88
N GLU A 29 -19.73 1.17 -17.27
CA GLU A 29 -19.73 2.40 -18.08
C GLU A 29 -19.09 3.58 -17.35
N LEU A 30 -19.38 3.76 -16.05
CA LEU A 30 -18.74 4.79 -15.23
C LEU A 30 -17.23 4.57 -15.11
N LEU A 31 -16.81 3.34 -14.78
CA LEU A 31 -15.40 2.98 -14.62
C LEU A 31 -14.57 3.26 -15.88
N GLY A 32 -15.13 3.01 -17.07
CA GLY A 32 -14.44 3.25 -18.33
C GLY A 32 -14.48 4.69 -18.84
N GLY A 33 -15.29 5.55 -18.22
CA GLY A 33 -15.55 6.93 -18.58
C GLY A 33 -14.58 7.94 -17.94
N ASP A 34 -15.13 9.06 -17.47
CA ASP A 34 -14.36 10.11 -16.78
C ASP A 34 -14.14 9.74 -15.29
N PRO A 35 -12.88 9.57 -14.82
CA PRO A 35 -12.58 9.26 -13.43
C PRO A 35 -13.17 10.23 -12.41
N ALA A 36 -13.37 11.50 -12.78
CA ALA A 36 -13.95 12.51 -11.89
C ALA A 36 -15.42 12.22 -11.57
N LEU A 37 -16.10 11.44 -12.41
CA LEU A 37 -17.50 11.07 -12.22
C LEU A 37 -17.67 9.73 -11.50
N VAL A 38 -16.59 8.98 -11.27
CA VAL A 38 -16.65 7.68 -10.60
C VAL A 38 -16.77 7.89 -9.08
N PRO A 39 -17.86 7.39 -8.45
CA PRO A 39 -18.05 7.44 -7.01
C PRO A 39 -16.92 6.74 -6.24
N ASP A 40 -16.59 7.24 -5.04
CA ASP A 40 -15.49 6.72 -4.22
C ASP A 40 -15.69 5.24 -3.81
N ASP A 41 -16.94 4.83 -3.57
CA ASP A 41 -17.31 3.44 -3.25
C ASP A 41 -17.14 2.50 -4.45
N LEU A 42 -17.41 2.98 -5.66
CA LEU A 42 -17.15 2.24 -6.90
C LEU A 42 -15.64 2.14 -7.19
N VAL A 43 -14.87 3.22 -6.94
CA VAL A 43 -13.40 3.19 -7.03
C VAL A 43 -12.82 2.19 -6.04
N ARG A 44 -13.30 2.21 -4.79
CA ARG A 44 -12.88 1.27 -3.73
C ARG A 44 -13.19 -0.17 -4.11
N SER A 45 -14.42 -0.42 -4.57
CA SER A 45 -14.86 -1.75 -5.03
C SER A 45 -13.96 -2.24 -6.16
N PHE A 46 -13.76 -1.45 -7.20
CA PHE A 46 -12.87 -1.77 -8.31
C PHE A 46 -11.44 -2.12 -7.86
N ALA A 47 -10.85 -1.31 -6.99
CA ALA A 47 -9.46 -1.47 -6.57
C ALA A 47 -9.25 -2.70 -5.67
N ALA A 48 -10.22 -3.04 -4.81
CA ALA A 48 -10.15 -4.19 -3.91
C ALA A 48 -10.56 -5.52 -4.56
N GLU A 49 -11.33 -5.46 -5.65
CA GLU A 49 -11.90 -6.61 -6.36
C GLU A 49 -10.84 -7.61 -6.83
N ALA A 50 -11.21 -8.89 -6.85
CA ALA A 50 -10.35 -9.94 -7.39
C ALA A 50 -10.03 -9.67 -8.87
N THR A 51 -8.75 -9.74 -9.24
CA THR A 51 -8.28 -9.39 -10.59
C THR A 51 -8.87 -10.27 -11.69
N GLU A 52 -9.30 -11.49 -11.36
CA GLU A 52 -9.98 -12.42 -12.26
C GLU A 52 -11.39 -11.97 -12.69
N HIS A 53 -11.97 -10.98 -12.01
CA HIS A 53 -13.24 -10.36 -12.39
C HIS A 53 -13.10 -9.33 -13.51
N TRP A 54 -11.88 -9.10 -14.02
CA TRP A 54 -11.60 -8.08 -15.02
C TRP A 54 -10.89 -8.64 -16.25
N SER A 55 -11.12 -8.03 -17.40
CA SER A 55 -10.34 -8.30 -18.61
C SER A 55 -8.87 -7.90 -18.41
N GLN A 56 -7.96 -8.87 -18.47
CA GLN A 56 -6.51 -8.64 -18.36
C GLN A 56 -5.99 -7.62 -19.39
N GLN A 57 -6.62 -7.53 -20.58
CA GLN A 57 -6.21 -6.61 -21.64
C GLN A 57 -6.53 -5.15 -21.29
N GLN A 58 -7.59 -4.91 -20.53
CA GLN A 58 -8.08 -3.58 -20.20
C GLN A 58 -7.60 -3.10 -18.81
N TYR A 59 -7.39 -4.04 -17.88
CA TYR A 59 -7.15 -3.71 -16.47
C TYR A 59 -6.00 -2.74 -16.25
N GLY A 60 -4.88 -2.91 -16.96
CA GLY A 60 -3.74 -2.00 -16.85
C GLY A 60 -4.09 -0.56 -17.20
N LEU A 61 -4.83 -0.34 -18.29
CA LEU A 61 -5.26 0.99 -18.70
C LEU A 61 -6.33 1.55 -17.75
N LEU A 62 -7.27 0.71 -17.31
CA LEU A 62 -8.33 1.09 -16.37
C LEU A 62 -7.74 1.55 -15.03
N TRP A 63 -6.82 0.77 -14.46
CA TRP A 63 -6.16 1.10 -13.21
C TRP A 63 -5.37 2.40 -13.34
N ARG A 64 -4.57 2.57 -14.41
CA ARG A 64 -3.85 3.84 -14.70
C ARG A 64 -4.80 5.03 -14.78
N ALA A 65 -5.91 4.89 -15.50
CA ALA A 65 -6.89 5.95 -15.64
C ALA A 65 -7.53 6.36 -14.30
N LEU A 66 -7.70 5.42 -13.38
CA LEU A 66 -8.28 5.62 -12.06
C LEU A 66 -7.26 5.89 -10.95
N ALA A 67 -5.95 5.80 -11.22
CA ALA A 67 -4.90 5.87 -10.20
C ALA A 67 -5.01 7.09 -9.28
N PRO A 68 -5.27 8.33 -9.76
CA PRO A 68 -5.46 9.47 -8.86
C PRO A 68 -6.65 9.31 -7.90
N ARG A 69 -7.74 8.68 -8.35
CA ARG A 69 -8.94 8.44 -7.53
C ARG A 69 -8.72 7.32 -6.54
N ILE A 70 -8.06 6.22 -6.95
CA ILE A 70 -7.67 5.12 -6.06
C ILE A 70 -6.80 5.66 -4.92
N PHE A 71 -5.83 6.52 -5.25
CA PHE A 71 -4.96 7.15 -4.24
C PHE A 71 -5.70 8.14 -3.34
N ALA A 72 -6.70 8.87 -3.86
CA ALA A 72 -7.53 9.73 -3.02
C ALA A 72 -8.36 8.93 -2.01
N VAL A 73 -8.90 7.77 -2.41
CA VAL A 73 -9.63 6.86 -1.52
C VAL A 73 -8.69 6.19 -0.52
N PHE A 74 -7.54 5.71 -0.99
CA PHE A 74 -6.49 5.08 -0.18
C PHE A 74 -5.94 6.03 0.88
N ALA A 75 -5.73 7.31 0.55
CA ALA A 75 -5.26 8.31 1.51
C ALA A 75 -6.28 8.61 2.63
N GLN A 76 -7.58 8.46 2.36
CA GLN A 76 -8.65 8.71 3.35
C GLN A 76 -8.87 7.52 4.29
N SER A 77 -8.77 6.31 3.76
CA SER A 77 -8.88 5.08 4.53
C SER A 77 -7.94 4.04 3.91
N PRO A 78 -6.70 3.98 4.42
CA PRO A 78 -5.70 3.02 3.99
C PRO A 78 -6.20 1.59 4.15
N ASP A 79 -5.89 0.79 3.14
CA ASP A 79 -6.25 -0.62 3.07
C ASP A 79 -5.30 -1.26 2.05
N SER A 80 -4.56 -2.28 2.50
CA SER A 80 -3.58 -3.04 1.72
C SER A 80 -4.14 -3.66 0.46
N PHE A 81 -5.45 -3.95 0.42
CA PHE A 81 -6.12 -4.46 -0.77
C PHE A 81 -6.15 -3.46 -1.92
N LEU A 82 -6.18 -2.15 -1.65
CA LEU A 82 -6.42 -1.16 -2.71
C LEU A 82 -5.29 -1.07 -3.74
N LEU A 83 -4.09 -1.55 -3.40
CA LEU A 83 -2.94 -1.57 -4.31
C LEU A 83 -2.60 -2.96 -4.86
N ARG A 84 -3.37 -4.01 -4.49
CA ARG A 84 -3.12 -5.40 -4.94
C ARG A 84 -3.15 -5.56 -6.46
N GLY A 85 -3.92 -4.72 -7.14
CA GLY A 85 -4.10 -4.75 -8.58
C GLY A 85 -2.85 -4.41 -9.39
N LEU A 86 -1.86 -3.74 -8.79
CA LEU A 86 -0.70 -3.19 -9.50
C LEU A 86 0.08 -4.23 -10.32
N THR A 87 0.28 -5.43 -9.77
CA THR A 87 0.96 -6.52 -10.50
C THR A 87 0.16 -6.96 -11.72
N PHE A 88 -1.15 -7.17 -11.58
CA PHE A 88 -2.04 -7.55 -12.69
C PHE A 88 -2.17 -6.42 -13.72
N ALA A 89 -2.06 -5.17 -13.28
CA ALA A 89 -2.01 -3.97 -14.11
C ALA A 89 -0.66 -3.77 -14.83
N ARG A 90 0.31 -4.67 -14.61
CA ARG A 90 1.68 -4.62 -15.17
C ARG A 90 2.36 -3.28 -14.86
N PHE A 91 2.24 -2.83 -13.63
CA PHE A 91 2.75 -1.54 -13.18
C PHE A 91 4.21 -1.27 -13.57
N SER A 92 5.08 -2.29 -13.53
CA SER A 92 6.50 -2.19 -13.92
C SER A 92 6.73 -1.80 -15.38
N THR A 93 5.72 -1.89 -16.24
CA THR A 93 5.81 -1.49 -17.66
C THR A 93 5.23 -0.11 -17.93
N TRP A 94 4.81 0.63 -16.91
CA TRP A 94 4.26 1.97 -17.07
C TRP A 94 5.38 3.01 -17.29
N PRO A 95 5.06 4.22 -17.78
CA PRO A 95 6.05 5.29 -17.87
C PRO A 95 6.70 5.60 -16.51
N ASP A 96 8.01 5.85 -16.49
CA ASP A 96 8.79 6.09 -15.26
C ASP A 96 8.22 7.23 -14.41
N ALA A 97 7.68 8.27 -15.05
CA ALA A 97 7.06 9.40 -14.36
C ALA A 97 5.82 8.96 -13.55
N GLU A 98 4.97 8.11 -14.12
CA GLU A 98 3.80 7.55 -13.44
C GLU A 98 4.25 6.62 -12.30
N GLN A 99 5.25 5.78 -12.54
CA GLN A 99 5.76 4.86 -11.53
C GLN A 99 6.34 5.61 -10.32
N THR A 100 7.16 6.63 -10.59
CA THR A 100 7.77 7.49 -9.57
C THR A 100 6.69 8.25 -8.80
N ALA A 101 5.70 8.81 -9.49
CA ALA A 101 4.63 9.58 -8.87
C ALA A 101 3.86 8.77 -7.83
N LEU A 102 3.50 7.53 -8.15
CA LEU A 102 2.76 6.67 -7.21
C LEU A 102 3.63 6.22 -6.03
N ARG A 103 4.92 5.92 -6.25
CA ARG A 103 5.86 5.59 -5.15
C ARG A 103 6.01 6.75 -4.19
N GLU A 104 6.24 7.95 -4.71
CA GLU A 104 6.39 9.16 -3.90
C GLU A 104 5.10 9.50 -3.15
N ALA A 105 3.93 9.29 -3.78
CA ALA A 105 2.66 9.47 -3.10
C ALA A 105 2.49 8.51 -1.91
N VAL A 106 2.82 7.22 -2.05
CA VAL A 106 2.76 6.28 -0.91
C VAL A 106 3.83 6.57 0.13
N ARG A 107 5.06 6.94 -0.27
CA ARG A 107 6.12 7.37 0.66
C ARG A 107 5.68 8.53 1.54
N GLU A 108 5.02 9.52 0.95
CA GLU A 108 4.48 10.67 1.68
C GLU A 108 3.37 10.24 2.65
N LEU A 109 2.46 9.34 2.24
CA LEU A 109 1.43 8.81 3.13
C LEU A 109 2.02 8.03 4.31
N VAL A 110 2.99 7.15 4.04
CA VAL A 110 3.71 6.39 5.08
C VAL A 110 4.44 7.35 6.03
N PHE A 111 5.17 8.35 5.49
CA PHE A 111 5.86 9.34 6.29
C PHE A 111 4.92 10.09 7.23
N ARG A 112 3.79 10.58 6.70
CA ARG A 112 2.77 11.29 7.50
C ARG A 112 2.12 10.38 8.55
N ALA A 113 1.87 9.12 8.23
CA ALA A 113 1.31 8.18 9.19
C ALA A 113 2.28 7.91 10.34
N VAL A 114 3.53 7.55 10.00
CA VAL A 114 4.59 7.27 10.98
C VAL A 114 4.85 8.48 11.89
N THR A 115 4.95 9.68 11.33
CA THR A 115 5.24 10.91 12.10
C THR A 115 4.00 11.56 12.72
N GLY A 116 2.79 11.21 12.26
CA GLY A 116 1.53 11.78 12.74
C GLY A 116 0.98 11.12 14.00
N GLY A 117 1.62 10.06 14.50
CA GLY A 117 1.16 9.33 15.68
C GLY A 117 -0.17 8.60 15.46
N VAL A 118 -0.46 8.19 14.22
CA VAL A 118 -1.64 7.35 13.94
C VAL A 118 -1.41 5.93 14.49
N ASP A 119 -2.49 5.15 14.57
CA ASP A 119 -2.44 3.78 15.04
C ASP A 119 -1.46 2.91 14.20
N PRO A 120 -0.62 2.06 14.82
CA PRO A 120 0.37 1.25 14.11
C PRO A 120 -0.25 0.30 13.07
N TYR A 121 -1.50 -0.16 13.25
CA TYR A 121 -2.22 -0.93 12.24
C TYR A 121 -2.41 -0.12 10.95
N THR A 122 -2.69 1.18 11.04
CA THR A 122 -2.80 2.05 9.86
C THR A 122 -1.45 2.19 9.13
N VAL A 123 -0.35 2.24 9.88
CA VAL A 123 1.00 2.26 9.30
C VAL A 123 1.31 0.93 8.61
N GLU A 124 0.95 -0.20 9.23
CA GLU A 124 1.05 -1.52 8.62
C GLU A 124 0.28 -1.60 7.30
N GLU A 125 -0.99 -1.19 7.27
CA GLU A 125 -1.82 -1.22 6.06
C GLU A 125 -1.16 -0.42 4.92
N LEU A 126 -0.61 0.76 5.23
CA LEU A 126 0.12 1.57 4.24
C LEU A 126 1.38 0.87 3.73
N VAL A 127 2.19 0.29 4.62
CA VAL A 127 3.45 -0.37 4.25
C VAL A 127 3.19 -1.67 3.47
N CYS A 128 2.18 -2.46 3.86
CA CYS A 128 1.76 -3.66 3.14
C CYS A 128 1.16 -3.31 1.78
N ALA A 129 0.34 -2.25 1.69
CA ALA A 129 -0.13 -1.72 0.41
C ALA A 129 1.05 -1.36 -0.51
N ALA A 130 2.03 -0.64 0.04
CA ALA A 130 3.20 -0.19 -0.69
C ALA A 130 4.03 -1.35 -1.26
N ALA A 131 4.13 -2.45 -0.53
CA ALA A 131 4.89 -3.62 -0.98
C ALA A 131 4.36 -4.26 -2.27
N HIS A 132 3.11 -4.00 -2.69
CA HIS A 132 2.57 -4.44 -3.98
C HIS A 132 3.27 -3.83 -5.20
N PHE A 133 3.97 -2.70 -5.01
CA PHE A 133 4.73 -2.06 -6.08
C PHE A 133 5.89 -2.92 -6.58
N ASP A 134 6.49 -3.71 -5.70
CA ASP A 134 7.70 -4.49 -5.95
C ASP A 134 7.50 -5.99 -5.63
N GLN A 135 6.31 -6.35 -5.13
CA GLN A 135 6.01 -7.66 -4.52
C GLN A 135 7.04 -8.03 -3.45
N ASP A 136 7.50 -7.03 -2.71
CA ASP A 136 8.56 -7.14 -1.71
C ASP A 136 8.37 -6.05 -0.64
N LEU A 137 8.41 -6.47 0.61
CA LEU A 137 8.26 -5.59 1.77
C LEU A 137 9.60 -4.89 2.12
N ARG A 138 10.74 -5.50 1.79
CA ARG A 138 12.08 -5.05 2.22
C ARG A 138 12.42 -3.62 1.79
N PRO A 139 12.12 -3.15 0.56
CA PRO A 139 12.38 -1.77 0.18
C PRO A 139 11.65 -0.74 1.04
N TRP A 140 10.46 -1.09 1.54
CA TRP A 140 9.65 -0.21 2.39
C TRP A 140 10.11 -0.22 3.84
N LEU A 141 10.55 -1.38 4.36
CA LEU A 141 11.21 -1.47 5.66
C LEU A 141 12.52 -0.66 5.67
N ALA A 142 13.33 -0.78 4.62
CA ALA A 142 14.53 0.04 4.46
C ALA A 142 14.22 1.54 4.37
N TYR A 143 13.09 1.92 3.75
CA TYR A 143 12.64 3.31 3.77
C TYR A 143 12.30 3.82 5.17
N LEU A 144 11.61 3.02 6.00
CA LEU A 144 11.35 3.37 7.41
C LEU A 144 12.67 3.62 8.18
N ASP A 145 13.71 2.85 7.90
CA ASP A 145 15.03 3.04 8.50
C ASP A 145 15.68 4.38 8.13
N THR A 146 15.30 4.99 7.01
CA THR A 146 15.78 6.32 6.62
C THR A 146 15.09 7.48 7.34
N LEU A 147 13.92 7.24 7.96
CA LEU A 147 13.16 8.29 8.63
C LEU A 147 13.86 8.73 9.92
N THR A 148 13.91 10.03 10.16
CA THR A 148 14.61 10.60 11.33
C THR A 148 13.74 11.62 12.06
N GLY A 149 14.02 11.85 13.34
CA GLY A 149 13.28 12.76 14.21
C GLY A 149 12.48 12.03 15.28
N ALA A 150 12.11 12.75 16.34
CA ALA A 150 11.45 12.18 17.50
C ALA A 150 10.10 11.52 17.17
N ASP A 151 9.31 12.16 16.31
CA ASP A 151 8.01 11.62 15.88
C ASP A 151 8.17 10.35 15.05
N ALA A 152 9.18 10.31 14.17
CA ALA A 152 9.50 9.12 13.40
C ALA A 152 9.97 7.97 14.30
N ASP A 153 10.83 8.26 15.27
CA ASP A 153 11.30 7.25 16.24
C ASP A 153 10.12 6.70 17.07
N ALA A 154 9.17 7.56 17.47
CA ALA A 154 7.98 7.14 18.19
C ALA A 154 7.07 6.22 17.35
N GLY A 155 6.76 6.62 16.10
CA GLY A 155 5.93 5.82 15.20
C GLY A 155 6.55 4.48 14.83
N ILE A 156 7.86 4.46 14.55
CA ILE A 156 8.60 3.24 14.24
C ILE A 156 8.68 2.31 15.45
N THR A 157 8.87 2.87 16.65
CA THR A 157 8.82 2.10 17.90
C THR A 157 7.46 1.42 18.09
N ALA A 158 6.37 2.18 17.88
CA ALA A 158 5.02 1.65 18.01
C ALA A 158 4.74 0.54 16.98
N LEU A 159 5.14 0.75 15.73
CA LEU A 159 5.01 -0.26 14.67
C LEU A 159 5.82 -1.52 14.97
N ALA A 160 7.07 -1.38 15.42
CA ALA A 160 7.94 -2.50 15.76
C ALA A 160 7.37 -3.34 16.91
N GLN A 161 6.86 -2.67 17.97
CA GLN A 161 6.20 -3.36 19.07
C GLN A 161 4.94 -4.09 18.59
N TYR A 162 4.10 -3.41 17.82
CA TYR A 162 2.86 -3.97 17.28
C TYR A 162 3.13 -5.24 16.44
N TRP A 163 4.11 -5.20 15.53
CA TRP A 163 4.47 -6.36 14.73
C TRP A 163 5.09 -7.48 15.54
N ALA A 164 5.96 -7.18 16.51
CA ALA A 164 6.51 -8.21 17.39
C ALA A 164 5.40 -8.94 18.16
N GLU A 165 4.43 -8.20 18.69
CA GLU A 165 3.27 -8.78 19.37
C GLU A 165 2.34 -9.57 18.44
N ALA A 166 2.20 -9.14 17.18
CA ALA A 166 1.41 -9.85 16.17
C ALA A 166 2.08 -11.18 15.80
N VAL A 167 3.36 -11.16 15.45
CA VAL A 167 4.11 -12.36 15.05
C VAL A 167 4.22 -13.37 16.21
N ALA A 168 4.39 -12.92 17.45
CA ALA A 168 4.37 -13.79 18.64
C ALA A 168 3.04 -14.55 18.84
N LYS A 169 1.97 -14.12 18.17
CA LYS A 169 0.64 -14.73 18.19
C LYS A 169 0.30 -15.41 16.86
N ASP A 170 1.31 -15.77 16.08
CA ASP A 170 1.17 -16.34 14.72
C ASP A 170 0.43 -15.40 13.75
N GLY A 171 0.48 -14.09 14.00
CA GLY A 171 -0.04 -13.07 13.10
C GLY A 171 0.90 -12.84 11.92
N GLU A 172 0.31 -12.64 10.74
CA GLU A 172 1.04 -12.42 9.49
C GLU A 172 0.60 -11.10 8.86
N PRO A 173 1.53 -10.35 8.22
CA PRO A 173 1.16 -9.19 7.43
C PRO A 173 0.31 -9.63 6.24
N THR A 174 -0.65 -8.79 5.87
CA THR A 174 -1.55 -9.07 4.75
C THR A 174 -0.84 -8.76 3.42
N LEU A 175 -0.17 -9.76 2.84
CA LEU A 175 0.55 -9.67 1.57
C LEU A 175 -0.15 -10.48 0.48
N TRP A 176 -0.84 -9.82 -0.45
CA TRP A 176 -1.77 -10.46 -1.40
C TRP A 176 -1.15 -11.33 -2.49
N TRP A 177 0.18 -11.30 -2.63
CA TRP A 177 0.89 -12.26 -3.49
C TRP A 177 1.21 -13.58 -2.76
N ASN A 178 0.76 -13.73 -1.51
CA ASN A 178 0.84 -14.95 -0.69
C ASN A 178 2.25 -15.58 -0.72
N PRO A 179 3.29 -14.87 -0.25
CA PRO A 179 4.60 -15.48 -0.09
C PRO A 179 4.51 -16.67 0.89
N GLU A 180 5.44 -17.62 0.77
CA GLU A 180 5.47 -18.81 1.64
C GLU A 180 5.58 -18.45 3.13
N ASP A 181 6.26 -17.34 3.43
CA ASP A 181 6.42 -16.81 4.78
C ASP A 181 6.25 -15.28 4.76
N PRO A 182 5.01 -14.78 4.90
CA PRO A 182 4.74 -13.33 4.83
C PRO A 182 5.43 -12.53 5.92
N ALA A 183 5.65 -13.13 7.09
CA ALA A 183 6.25 -12.47 8.24
C ALA A 183 7.79 -12.46 8.20
N ALA A 184 8.45 -13.24 7.32
CA ALA A 184 9.92 -13.30 7.26
C ALA A 184 10.60 -11.93 7.13
N PRO A 185 10.22 -11.02 6.19
CA PRO A 185 10.86 -9.72 6.08
C PRO A 185 10.67 -8.84 7.32
N ILE A 186 9.54 -8.98 8.01
CA ILE A 186 9.26 -8.26 9.26
C ILE A 186 10.17 -8.80 10.37
N ARG A 187 10.27 -10.12 10.53
CA ARG A 187 11.16 -10.72 11.54
C ARG A 187 12.62 -10.33 11.31
N ASP A 188 13.08 -10.36 10.06
CA ASP A 188 14.43 -9.92 9.70
C ASP A 188 14.67 -8.45 10.08
N TRP A 189 13.69 -7.57 9.83
CA TRP A 189 13.78 -6.15 10.21
C TRP A 189 13.71 -5.93 11.72
N LEU A 190 12.85 -6.67 12.44
CA LEU A 190 12.74 -6.62 13.90
C LEU A 190 14.06 -7.03 14.60
N TYR A 191 14.82 -7.96 14.00
CA TYR A 191 16.14 -8.37 14.48
C TYR A 191 17.31 -7.60 13.86
N SER A 192 17.05 -6.55 13.07
CA SER A 192 18.12 -5.77 12.45
C SER A 192 18.87 -4.88 13.44
N ASP A 193 20.19 -4.75 13.25
CA ASP A 193 21.03 -3.85 14.04
C ASP A 193 20.53 -2.40 13.96
N THR A 194 20.10 -1.96 12.77
CA THR A 194 19.57 -0.61 12.52
C THR A 194 18.38 -0.28 13.42
N LEU A 195 17.39 -1.18 13.48
CA LEU A 195 16.24 -0.99 14.36
C LEU A 195 16.66 -1.06 15.82
N TRP A 196 17.53 -2.00 16.18
CA TRP A 196 17.96 -2.18 17.56
C TRP A 196 18.71 -0.97 18.13
N GLU A 197 19.59 -0.38 17.33
CA GLU A 197 20.29 0.87 17.66
C GLU A 197 19.28 2.02 17.83
N ARG A 198 18.29 2.13 16.94
CA ARG A 198 17.23 3.14 17.05
C ARG A 198 16.44 2.97 18.36
N LEU A 199 15.94 1.78 18.64
CA LEU A 199 15.14 1.50 19.85
C LEU A 199 15.95 1.76 21.13
N SER A 200 17.23 1.40 21.13
CA SER A 200 18.14 1.67 22.25
C SER A 200 18.36 3.16 22.48
N ARG A 201 18.53 3.94 21.41
CA ARG A 201 18.72 5.40 21.49
C ARG A 201 17.54 6.11 22.15
N VAL A 202 16.33 5.59 21.98
CA VAL A 202 15.09 6.18 22.54
C VAL A 202 14.57 5.45 23.79
N ASP A 203 15.36 4.55 24.38
CA ASP A 203 15.01 3.72 25.56
C ASP A 203 13.65 3.00 25.42
N ALA A 204 13.35 2.48 24.22
CA ALA A 204 12.09 1.81 23.88
C ALA A 204 11.99 0.37 24.40
N ARG A 205 12.10 0.20 25.74
CA ARG A 205 12.19 -1.12 26.37
C ARG A 205 11.03 -2.07 26.08
N ASN A 206 9.81 -1.55 25.94
CA ASN A 206 8.64 -2.39 25.68
C ASN A 206 8.73 -3.04 24.28
N ALA A 207 9.11 -2.28 23.26
CA ALA A 207 9.34 -2.82 21.93
C ALA A 207 10.47 -3.85 21.93
N GLN A 208 11.56 -3.55 22.63
CA GLN A 208 12.70 -4.46 22.78
C GLN A 208 12.32 -5.79 23.46
N ILE A 209 11.50 -5.72 24.50
CA ILE A 209 10.94 -6.88 25.18
C ILE A 209 10.05 -7.69 24.23
N ALA A 210 9.11 -7.02 23.54
CA ALA A 210 8.21 -7.71 22.60
C ALA A 210 8.99 -8.48 21.53
N ILE A 211 10.03 -7.86 20.94
CA ILE A 211 10.89 -8.51 19.92
C ILE A 211 11.62 -9.73 20.49
N ALA A 212 12.06 -9.69 21.75
CA ALA A 212 12.76 -10.80 22.39
C ALA A 212 11.85 -11.99 22.76
N TYR A 213 10.52 -11.79 22.78
CA TYR A 213 9.53 -12.80 23.14
C TYR A 213 8.69 -13.32 21.95
N MET A 214 8.99 -12.86 20.74
CA MET A 214 8.46 -13.39 19.48
C MET A 214 8.98 -14.79 19.20
#